data_AF-A0A7T1MIZ2-F1
#
_entry.id   AF-A0A7T1MIZ2-F1
#
_cell.length_a   1.000
_cell.length_b   1.000
_cell.length_c   1.000
_cell.angle_alpha   90.00
_cell.angle_beta   90.00
_cell.angle_gamma   90.00
#
_symmetry.space_group_name_H-M   'P 1'
#
loop_
_entity.id
_entity.type
_entity.pdbx_description
1 polymer ?
#
loop_
_entity_poly.entity_id
_entity_poly.type
_entity_poly.pdbx_seq_one_letter_code
_entity_poly.pdbx_strand_id
1 'polypeptide(L)' 'MPEPSPFFPAEQKAVLERCWRLECDIDPMILRARMLRHQGWPCQALCLEQELLPLF' A
#
# COMPACT_ATOMS: atom_id res chain seq x y z
N MET A 1 7.32 -25.35 -0.63
CA MET A 1 7.75 -23.99 -0.23
C MET A 1 7.85 -23.19 -1.51
N PRO A 2 7.02 -22.18 -1.79
CA PRO A 2 7.24 -21.39 -3.00
C PRO A 2 8.45 -20.48 -2.73
N GLU A 3 9.44 -20.58 -3.62
CA GLU A 3 10.67 -19.80 -3.62
C GLU A 3 10.36 -18.29 -3.69
N PRO A 4 11.16 -17.42 -3.04
CA PRO A 4 11.02 -15.97 -3.18
C PRO A 4 11.46 -15.59 -4.60
N SER A 5 10.50 -15.43 -5.51
CA SER A 5 10.76 -15.01 -6.88
C SER A 5 11.45 -13.63 -6.87
N PRO A 6 12.54 -13.43 -7.64
CA PRO A 6 13.23 -12.16 -7.73
C PRO A 6 12.43 -11.25 -8.66
N PHE A 7 11.26 -10.80 -8.20
CA PHE A 7 10.46 -9.84 -8.97
C PHE A 7 11.26 -8.55 -9.11
N PHE A 8 11.67 -8.25 -10.34
CA PHE A 8 12.35 -7.01 -10.67
C PHE A 8 11.47 -5.82 -10.22
N PRO A 9 12.04 -4.71 -9.73
CA PRO A 9 11.27 -3.55 -9.25
C PRO A 9 10.25 -3.02 -10.27
N ALA A 10 10.55 -3.18 -11.57
CA ALA A 10 9.66 -2.80 -12.66
C ALA A 10 8.42 -3.71 -12.78
N GLU A 11 8.57 -5.01 -12.55
CA GLU A 11 7.44 -5.96 -12.54
C GLU A 11 6.55 -5.76 -11.32
N GLN A 12 7.15 -5.48 -10.15
CA GLN A 12 6.38 -5.11 -8.96
C GLN A 12 5.57 -3.82 -9.19
N LYS A 13 6.18 -2.81 -9.81
CA LYS A 13 5.48 -1.57 -10.18
C LYS A 13 4.36 -1.84 -11.18
N ALA A 14 4.56 -2.67 -12.19
CA ALA A 14 3.53 -3.00 -13.18
C ALA A 14 2.36 -3.78 -12.55
N VAL A 15 2.65 -4.72 -11.65
CA VAL A 15 1.61 -5.44 -10.88
C VAL A 15 0.87 -4.49 -9.95
N LEU A 16 1.59 -3.61 -9.23
CA LEU A 16 0.99 -2.59 -8.36
C LEU A 16 0.17 -1.58 -9.16
N GLU A 17 0.61 -1.11 -10.33
CA GLU A 17 -0.14 -0.21 -11.21
C GLU A 17 -1.39 -0.88 -11.80
N ARG A 18 -1.32 -2.18 -12.05
CA ARG A 18 -2.45 -2.97 -12.52
C ARG A 18 -3.45 -3.20 -11.39
N CYS A 19 -2.99 -3.57 -10.20
CA CYS A 19 -3.82 -3.65 -9.00
C CYS A 19 -4.42 -2.28 -8.66
N TRP A 20 -3.65 -1.20 -8.71
CA TRP A 20 -4.11 0.18 -8.51
C TRP A 20 -5.23 0.56 -9.48
N ARG A 21 -5.12 0.19 -10.77
CA ARG A 21 -6.17 0.40 -11.77
C ARG A 21 -7.41 -0.48 -11.55
N LEU A 22 -7.29 -1.58 -10.82
CA LEU A 22 -8.37 -2.52 -10.53
C LEU A 22 -8.98 -2.31 -9.12
N GLU A 23 -8.25 -1.65 -8.22
CA GLU A 23 -8.62 -1.24 -6.87
C GLU A 23 -9.19 0.19 -6.85
N CYS A 24 -9.95 0.58 -7.88
CA CYS A 24 -10.54 1.93 -8.02
C CYS A 24 -11.48 2.36 -6.87
N ASP A 25 -11.80 1.46 -5.91
CA ASP A 25 -12.59 1.76 -4.71
C ASP A 25 -11.77 1.79 -3.42
N ILE A 26 -10.45 1.58 -3.46
CA ILE A 26 -9.63 1.75 -2.26
C ILE A 26 -9.38 3.23 -2.03
N ASP A 27 -9.72 3.67 -0.82
CA ASP A 27 -9.48 5.03 -0.38
C ASP A 27 -8.00 5.42 -0.57
N PRO A 28 -7.70 6.56 -1.23
CA PRO A 28 -6.34 7.03 -1.45
C PRO A 28 -5.48 7.15 -0.18
N MET A 29 -6.09 7.39 0.99
CA MET A 29 -5.40 7.44 2.28
C MET A 29 -5.01 6.04 2.76
N ILE A 30 -5.82 5.01 2.50
CA ILE A 30 -5.47 3.61 2.82
C ILE A 30 -4.23 3.20 2.01
N LEU A 31 -4.20 3.56 0.73
CA LEU A 31 -3.05 3.30 -0.14
C LEU A 31 -1.80 4.03 0.35
N ARG A 32 -1.94 5.30 0.75
CA ARG A 32 -0.83 6.08 1.32
C ARG A 32 -0.30 5.50 2.62
N ALA A 33 -1.17 5.06 3.53
CA ALA A 33 -0.75 4.43 4.78
C ALA A 33 0.08 3.17 4.52
N ARG A 34 -0.38 2.31 3.60
CA ARG A 34 0.36 1.10 3.17
C ARG A 34 1.73 1.43 2.58
N MET A 35 1.82 2.46 1.73
CA MET A 35 3.10 2.90 1.17
C MET A 35 4.07 3.39 2.25
N LEU A 36 3.62 4.15 3.23
CA LEU A 36 4.45 4.64 4.34
C LEU A 36 4.98 3.50 5.20
N ARG A 37 4.14 2.48 5.50
CA ARG A 37 4.60 1.26 6.17
C ARG A 37 5.70 0.56 5.38
N HIS A 38 5.50 0.38 4.07
CA HIS A 38 6.47 -0.29 3.19
C HIS A 38 7.79 0.48 3.07
N GLN A 39 7.76 1.81 3.14
CA GLN A 39 8.95 2.66 3.06
C GLN A 39 9.69 2.81 4.42
N GLY A 40 9.17 2.21 5.50
CA GLY A 40 9.78 2.30 6.83
C GLY A 40 9.42 3.56 7.63
N TRP A 41 8.25 4.16 7.38
CA TRP A 41 7.76 5.37 8.05
C TRP A 41 6.55 5.05 8.94
N PRO A 42 6.74 4.32 10.06
CA PRO A 42 5.63 3.77 10.84
C PRO A 42 4.79 4.82 11.55
N CYS A 43 5.39 5.93 11.99
CA CYS A 43 4.67 7.00 12.69
C CYS A 43 3.70 7.73 11.76
N GLN A 44 4.16 8.06 10.55
CA GLN A 44 3.35 8.74 9.54
C GLN A 44 2.21 7.86 9.05
N ALA A 45 2.47 6.55 8.88
CA ALA A 45 1.42 5.58 8.58
C ALA A 45 0.37 5.53 9.69
N LEU A 46 0.80 5.45 10.95
CA LEU A 46 -0.10 5.39 12.11
C LEU A 46 -0.96 6.66 12.26
N CYS A 47 -0.43 7.83 11.95
CA CYS A 47 -1.22 9.07 11.95
C CYS A 47 -2.35 9.01 10.92
N LEU A 48 -2.06 8.59 9.68
CA LEU A 48 -3.09 8.45 8.64
C LEU A 48 -4.11 7.34 8.96
N GLU A 49 -3.66 6.24 9.56
CA GLU A 49 -4.55 5.17 10.03
C GLU A 49 -5.55 5.69 11.07
N GLN A 50 -5.14 6.64 11.94
CA GLN A 50 -6.02 7.27 12.92
C GLN A 50 -7.05 8.21 12.29
N GLU A 51 -6.70 8.94 11.24
CA GLU A 51 -7.64 9.80 10.51
C GLU A 51 -8.72 8.99 9.78
N LEU A 52 -8.41 7.75 9.41
CA LEU A 52 -9.31 6.81 8.75
C LEU A 52 -10.22 6.03 9.70
N LEU A 53 -10.04 6.19 11.02
CA LEU A 53 -10.91 5.53 11.98
C LEU A 53 -12.34 6.08 11.85
N PRO A 54 -13.36 5.21 11.81
CA PRO A 54 -14.75 5.66 11.80
C PRO A 54 -15.07 6.44 13.08
N LEU A 55 -15.73 7.58 12.90
CA LEU A 55 -16.29 8.37 13.99
C LEU A 55 -17.60 7.67 14.42
N PHE A 56 -17.56 6.95 15.54
CA PHE A 56 -18.73 6.30 16.13
C PHE A 56 -19.67 7.31 16.80
#